data_AF-A0A2A6C2B0-F1
#
_entry.id   AF-A0A2A6C2B0-F1
#
_cell.length_a   1.000
_cell.length_b   1.000
_cell.length_c   1.000
_cell.angle_alpha   90.00
_cell.angle_beta   90.00
_cell.angle_gamma   90.00
#
_symmetry.space_group_name_H-M   'P 1'
#
loop_
_entity.id
_entity.type
_entity.pdbx_description
1 polymer ?
#
loop_
_entity_poly.entity_id
_entity_poly.type
_entity_poly.pdbx_seq_one_letter_code
_entity_poly.pdbx_strand_id
1 'polypeptide(L)'
;MAFLLEHFNTLSGVLLNLLLLYAIRKFTRKSIGSYKYLQATFAAFDVVLTMVHAIVQPVVLIVDTTFGVGTVLENKSANSIFCACFTVPFALMIIHFLYRFWSIRYPHLILLFSSKRFIALLTMYPIAAFAAWYLLAYYGTDGDPSESGTKIIITESGRRLGKTIEDGWIIFDYWADNVFHPRLFIVMLTLDTIMSVSFMVAATLGGLTFYYIIREKQKISKQARTLQLKLFIIVCAQVGNIFKVDDVEWDLQTFVPLVFVYIPYFCVINLAFFKLPVFMDTASVVLASCFPAWDAVIMMLMMKDYREGLLAMVQRKKAPPLESKWKTTSVIYSVTLHTRLHRI
;
A
#
# COMPACT_ATOMS: atom_id res chain seq x y z
N MET A 1 7.83 -25.29 -1.38
CA MET A 1 6.55 -24.71 -1.83
C MET A 1 6.54 -23.19 -1.67
N ALA A 2 6.68 -22.65 -0.45
CA ALA A 2 6.70 -21.19 -0.19
C ALA A 2 7.60 -20.39 -1.15
N PHE A 3 8.90 -20.73 -1.22
CA PHE A 3 9.84 -20.08 -2.15
C PHE A 3 9.37 -20.03 -3.62
N LEU A 4 8.68 -21.07 -4.13
CA LEU A 4 8.15 -21.06 -5.50
C LEU A 4 6.97 -20.10 -5.64
N LEU A 5 6.13 -19.97 -4.61
CA LEU A 5 5.04 -18.99 -4.56
C LEU A 5 5.62 -17.56 -4.46
N GLU A 6 6.68 -17.34 -3.69
CA GLU A 6 7.35 -16.03 -3.60
C GLU A 6 8.01 -15.61 -4.92
N HIS A 7 8.66 -16.54 -5.63
CA HIS A 7 9.20 -16.28 -6.97
C HIS A 7 8.09 -16.00 -7.99
N PHE A 8 6.95 -16.71 -7.91
CA PHE A 8 5.79 -16.43 -8.74
C PHE A 8 5.14 -15.07 -8.42
N ASN A 9 4.98 -14.76 -7.13
CA ASN A 9 4.43 -13.49 -6.64
C ASN A 9 5.31 -12.31 -7.06
N THR A 10 6.63 -12.42 -6.91
CA THR A 10 7.55 -11.35 -7.31
C THR A 10 7.60 -11.16 -8.83
N LEU A 11 7.66 -12.25 -9.62
CA LEU A 11 7.58 -12.15 -11.08
C LEU A 11 6.26 -11.54 -11.55
N SER A 12 5.13 -11.99 -11.00
CA SER A 12 3.81 -11.44 -11.33
C SER A 12 3.68 -9.99 -10.89
N GLY A 13 4.16 -9.61 -9.70
CA GLY A 13 4.15 -8.24 -9.18
C GLY A 13 4.88 -7.25 -10.08
N VAL A 14 6.08 -7.61 -10.58
CA VAL A 14 6.81 -6.80 -11.57
C VAL A 14 6.03 -6.69 -12.87
N LEU A 15 5.55 -7.81 -13.44
CA LEU A 15 4.83 -7.81 -14.73
C LEU A 15 3.51 -7.02 -14.66
N LEU A 16 2.74 -7.18 -13.58
CA LEU A 16 1.46 -6.51 -13.36
C LEU A 16 1.62 -5.01 -13.12
N ASN A 17 2.64 -4.59 -12.36
CA ASN A 17 2.91 -3.16 -12.16
C ASN A 17 3.47 -2.49 -13.41
N LEU A 18 4.31 -3.17 -14.20
CA LEU A 18 4.72 -2.67 -15.52
C LEU A 18 3.54 -2.54 -16.49
N LEU A 19 2.59 -3.49 -16.47
CA LEU A 19 1.35 -3.42 -17.24
C LEU A 19 0.44 -2.27 -16.76
N LEU A 20 0.34 -2.05 -15.44
CA LEU A 20 -0.39 -0.92 -14.87
C LEU A 20 0.24 0.42 -15.26
N LEU A 21 1.57 0.57 -15.19
CA LEU A 21 2.30 1.76 -15.66
C LEU A 21 2.05 2.02 -17.15
N TYR A 22 2.03 0.97 -17.97
CA TYR A 22 1.64 1.06 -19.38
C TYR A 22 0.19 1.53 -19.54
N ALA A 23 -0.76 0.96 -18.77
CA ALA A 23 -2.17 1.32 -18.82
C ALA A 23 -2.41 2.78 -18.38
N ILE A 24 -1.77 3.22 -17.30
CA ILE A 24 -1.78 4.62 -16.84
C ILE A 24 -1.24 5.54 -17.95
N ARG A 25 -0.14 5.19 -18.61
CA ARG A 25 0.42 5.99 -19.71
C ARG A 25 -0.50 6.04 -20.93
N LYS A 26 -1.18 4.94 -21.27
CA LYS A 26 -1.90 4.76 -22.54
C LYS A 26 -3.38 5.13 -22.49
N PHE A 27 -4.06 4.82 -21.39
CA PHE A 27 -5.53 4.87 -21.28
C PHE A 27 -6.06 5.93 -20.31
N THR A 28 -5.21 6.60 -19.54
CA THR A 28 -5.64 7.72 -18.68
C THR A 28 -6.19 8.88 -19.51
N ARG A 29 -7.46 9.25 -19.27
CA ARG A 29 -8.07 10.46 -19.84
C ARG A 29 -7.38 11.73 -19.34
N LYS A 30 -7.23 12.74 -20.20
CA LYS A 30 -6.67 14.06 -19.82
C LYS A 30 -7.41 14.73 -18.64
N SER A 31 -8.70 14.43 -18.45
CA SER A 31 -9.54 14.92 -17.35
C SER A 31 -9.15 14.40 -15.96
N ILE A 32 -8.34 13.34 -15.86
CA ILE A 32 -7.86 12.79 -14.57
C ILE A 32 -6.76 13.71 -13.95
N GLY A 33 -6.17 14.60 -14.75
CA GLY A 33 -5.24 15.62 -14.26
C GLY A 33 -4.00 15.04 -13.59
N SER A 34 -3.63 15.61 -12.43
CA SER A 34 -2.41 15.23 -11.69
C SER A 34 -2.50 13.88 -10.97
N TYR A 35 -3.71 13.34 -10.76
CA TYR A 35 -3.92 12.07 -10.04
C TYR A 35 -3.19 10.87 -10.68
N LYS A 36 -3.05 10.89 -12.00
CA LYS A 36 -2.33 9.84 -12.76
C LYS A 36 -0.85 9.73 -12.37
N TYR A 37 -0.22 10.83 -11.95
CA TYR A 37 1.17 10.80 -11.52
C TYR A 37 1.29 10.14 -10.15
N LEU A 38 0.33 10.35 -9.25
CA LEU A 38 0.28 9.68 -7.96
C LEU A 38 0.09 8.16 -8.13
N GLN A 39 -0.84 7.73 -9.01
CA GLN A 39 -0.98 6.31 -9.38
C GLN A 39 0.29 5.73 -10.01
N ALA A 40 0.98 6.48 -10.87
CA ALA A 40 2.24 6.04 -11.47
C ALA A 40 3.38 5.95 -10.44
N THR A 41 3.43 6.85 -9.45
CA THR A 41 4.39 6.77 -8.33
C THR A 41 4.16 5.53 -7.49
N PHE A 42 2.90 5.19 -7.18
CA PHE A 42 2.57 3.96 -6.43
C PHE A 42 3.01 2.71 -7.19
N ALA A 43 2.56 2.54 -8.43
CA ALA A 43 2.92 1.39 -9.27
C ALA A 43 4.43 1.29 -9.55
N ALA A 44 5.14 2.41 -9.67
CA ALA A 44 6.59 2.41 -9.81
C ALA A 44 7.31 2.02 -8.50
N PHE A 45 6.80 2.44 -7.35
CA PHE A 45 7.32 2.00 -6.06
C PHE A 45 7.08 0.50 -5.84
N ASP A 46 5.92 -0.02 -6.24
CA ASP A 46 5.60 -1.45 -6.16
C ASP A 46 6.52 -2.31 -7.04
N VAL A 47 6.94 -1.85 -8.23
CA VAL A 47 8.02 -2.50 -8.99
C VAL A 47 9.31 -2.55 -8.17
N VAL A 48 9.72 -1.43 -7.55
CA VAL A 48 10.94 -1.37 -6.74
C VAL A 48 10.85 -2.28 -5.52
N LEU A 49 9.76 -2.24 -4.76
CA LEU A 49 9.53 -3.09 -3.59
C LEU A 49 9.58 -4.58 -3.97
N THR A 50 8.98 -4.95 -5.10
CA THR A 50 8.98 -6.33 -5.61
C THR A 50 10.38 -6.77 -6.04
N MET A 51 11.15 -5.89 -6.70
CA MET A 51 12.55 -6.16 -7.07
C MET A 51 13.44 -6.30 -5.84
N VAL A 52 13.31 -5.44 -4.84
CA VAL A 52 14.06 -5.54 -3.58
C VAL A 52 13.72 -6.85 -2.87
N HIS A 53 12.43 -7.21 -2.77
CA HIS A 53 12.01 -8.49 -2.18
C HIS A 53 12.66 -9.69 -2.89
N ALA A 54 12.70 -9.69 -4.23
CA ALA A 54 13.34 -10.75 -5.02
C ALA A 54 14.87 -10.80 -4.85
N ILE A 55 15.53 -9.66 -4.63
CA ILE A 55 16.98 -9.57 -4.39
C ILE A 55 17.36 -10.04 -2.99
N VAL A 56 16.62 -9.60 -1.96
CA VAL A 56 16.98 -9.90 -0.57
C VAL A 56 16.52 -11.29 -0.11
N GLN A 57 15.48 -11.87 -0.74
CA GLN A 57 14.93 -13.18 -0.37
C GLN A 57 14.69 -13.30 1.15
N PRO A 58 13.74 -12.51 1.68
CA PRO A 58 13.58 -12.33 3.12
C PRO A 58 13.10 -13.61 3.80
N VAL A 59 13.59 -13.84 5.01
CA VAL A 59 13.23 -14.96 5.86
C VAL A 59 12.65 -14.40 7.15
N VAL A 60 11.48 -14.87 7.54
CA VAL A 60 10.90 -14.65 8.87
C VAL A 60 10.90 -15.98 9.60
N LEU A 61 11.42 -15.99 10.83
CA LEU A 61 11.40 -17.13 11.73
C LEU A 61 10.82 -16.71 13.08
N ILE A 62 10.02 -17.60 13.68
CA ILE A 62 9.57 -17.48 15.05
C ILE A 62 9.88 -18.79 15.77
N VAL A 63 10.53 -18.65 16.94
CA VAL A 63 10.85 -19.75 17.86
C VAL A 63 10.43 -19.30 19.25
N ASP A 64 9.42 -19.97 19.81
CA ASP A 64 8.77 -19.65 21.09
C ASP A 64 8.36 -18.16 21.19
N THR A 65 9.20 -17.33 21.83
CA THR A 65 8.98 -15.90 22.03
C THR A 65 9.91 -14.99 21.22
N THR A 66 10.84 -15.59 20.47
CA THR A 66 11.81 -14.87 19.64
C THR A 66 11.29 -14.78 18.21
N PHE A 67 11.09 -13.55 17.73
CA PHE A 67 10.83 -13.25 16.32
C PHE A 67 12.11 -12.73 15.66
N GLY A 68 12.42 -13.22 14.46
CA GLY A 68 13.60 -12.81 13.70
C GLY A 68 13.31 -12.62 12.22
N VAL A 69 13.85 -11.53 11.65
CA VAL A 69 13.86 -11.26 10.21
C VAL A 69 15.29 -11.24 9.69
N GLY A 70 15.56 -12.05 8.68
CA GLY A 70 16.85 -12.18 7.99
C GLY A 70 16.69 -12.08 6.49
N THR A 71 17.81 -12.04 5.76
CA THR A 71 17.86 -12.04 4.30
C THR A 71 19.12 -12.75 3.83
N VAL A 72 19.22 -13.11 2.55
CA VAL A 72 20.45 -13.71 1.99
C VAL A 72 21.62 -12.72 1.86
N LEU A 73 21.41 -11.44 2.19
CA LEU A 73 22.46 -10.42 2.20
C LEU A 73 23.24 -10.36 3.52
N GLU A 74 22.74 -11.03 4.58
CA GLU A 74 23.42 -11.18 5.88
C GLU A 74 23.94 -9.84 6.45
N ASN A 75 23.17 -8.76 6.25
CA ASN A 75 23.55 -7.40 6.65
C ASN A 75 22.37 -6.65 7.31
N LYS A 76 22.56 -6.22 8.57
CA LYS A 76 21.48 -5.61 9.38
C LYS A 76 21.00 -4.27 8.82
N SER A 77 21.87 -3.50 8.15
CA SER A 77 21.47 -2.24 7.50
C SER A 77 20.61 -2.51 6.26
N ALA A 78 21.01 -3.47 5.41
CA ALA A 78 20.21 -3.89 4.25
C ALA A 78 18.83 -4.45 4.68
N ASN A 79 18.79 -5.23 5.76
CA ASN A 79 17.56 -5.79 6.31
C ASN A 79 16.66 -4.69 6.89
N SER A 80 17.25 -3.70 7.56
CA SER A 80 16.53 -2.54 8.10
C SER A 80 15.97 -1.65 6.98
N ILE A 81 16.71 -1.48 5.88
CA ILE A 81 16.23 -0.80 4.66
C ILE A 81 15.04 -1.56 4.06
N PHE A 82 15.14 -2.88 3.90
CA PHE A 82 14.07 -3.72 3.39
C PHE A 82 12.79 -3.61 4.24
N CYS A 83 12.91 -3.73 5.57
CA CYS A 83 11.78 -3.55 6.47
C CYS A 83 11.18 -2.13 6.37
N ALA A 84 12.02 -1.09 6.27
CA ALA A 84 11.57 0.30 6.12
C ALA A 84 10.86 0.57 4.78
N CYS A 85 11.19 -0.15 3.70
CA CYS A 85 10.50 0.02 2.40
C CYS A 85 8.98 -0.19 2.51
N PHE A 86 8.49 -1.06 3.40
CA PHE A 86 7.06 -1.31 3.58
C PHE A 86 6.28 -0.15 4.21
N THR A 87 6.94 0.88 4.78
CA THR A 87 6.22 2.07 5.28
C THR A 87 5.81 3.03 4.16
N VAL A 88 6.50 2.99 3.01
CA VAL A 88 6.26 3.93 1.91
C VAL A 88 4.88 3.72 1.26
N PRO A 89 4.42 2.48 0.97
CA PRO A 89 3.05 2.24 0.51
C PRO A 89 1.98 2.77 1.47
N PHE A 90 2.17 2.67 2.79
CA PHE A 90 1.23 3.24 3.77
C PHE A 90 1.14 4.76 3.67
N ALA A 91 2.29 5.44 3.57
CA ALA A 91 2.34 6.88 3.40
C ALA A 91 1.73 7.33 2.06
N LEU A 92 2.01 6.63 0.96
CA LEU A 92 1.42 6.90 -0.35
C LEU A 92 -0.10 6.64 -0.37
N MET A 93 -0.59 5.59 0.31
CA MET A 93 -2.01 5.30 0.48
C MET A 93 -2.75 6.45 1.19
N ILE A 94 -2.16 7.01 2.25
CA ILE A 94 -2.70 8.19 2.95
C ILE A 94 -2.79 9.39 1.99
N ILE A 95 -1.75 9.63 1.18
CA ILE A 95 -1.74 10.72 0.18
C ILE A 95 -2.80 10.48 -0.91
N HIS A 96 -3.01 9.23 -1.33
CA HIS A 96 -4.08 8.84 -2.24
C HIS A 96 -5.48 9.14 -1.67
N PHE A 97 -5.75 8.77 -0.41
CA PHE A 97 -7.03 9.08 0.23
C PHE A 97 -7.19 10.57 0.51
N LEU A 98 -6.12 11.30 0.85
CA LEU A 98 -6.16 12.76 0.99
C LEU A 98 -6.54 13.44 -0.33
N TYR A 99 -5.93 13.03 -1.45
CA TYR A 99 -6.29 13.52 -2.78
C TYR A 99 -7.77 13.22 -3.11
N ARG A 100 -8.22 11.97 -2.89
CA ARG A 100 -9.62 11.58 -3.11
C ARG A 100 -10.56 12.46 -2.28
N PHE A 101 -10.33 12.56 -0.97
CA PHE A 101 -11.13 13.37 -0.04
C PHE A 101 -11.23 14.85 -0.48
N TRP A 102 -10.09 15.49 -0.77
CA TRP A 102 -10.06 16.88 -1.22
C TRP A 102 -10.74 17.07 -2.57
N SER A 103 -10.65 16.10 -3.50
CA SER A 103 -11.27 16.23 -4.83
C SER A 103 -12.80 16.35 -4.79
N ILE A 104 -13.41 15.83 -3.73
CA ILE A 104 -14.85 15.93 -3.46
C ILE A 104 -15.12 17.13 -2.57
N ARG A 105 -14.56 17.16 -1.35
CA ARG A 105 -14.98 18.12 -0.31
C ARG A 105 -14.37 19.51 -0.46
N TYR A 106 -13.15 19.60 -1.01
CA TYR A 106 -12.35 20.82 -1.08
C TYR A 106 -11.62 20.95 -2.44
N PRO A 107 -12.33 20.94 -3.59
CA PRO A 107 -11.71 20.82 -4.91
C PRO A 107 -10.72 21.96 -5.24
N HIS A 108 -10.86 23.12 -4.60
CA HIS A 108 -9.90 24.23 -4.71
C HIS A 108 -8.49 23.88 -4.16
N LEU A 109 -8.39 22.96 -3.20
CA LEU A 109 -7.10 22.50 -2.65
C LEU A 109 -6.37 21.52 -3.57
N ILE A 110 -7.03 20.92 -4.57
CA ILE A 110 -6.36 20.02 -5.53
C ILE A 110 -5.29 20.73 -6.35
N LEU A 111 -5.39 22.06 -6.52
CA LEU A 111 -4.34 22.87 -7.13
C LEU A 111 -3.01 22.81 -6.36
N LEU A 112 -3.03 22.52 -5.04
CA LEU A 112 -1.81 22.30 -4.25
C LEU A 112 -1.02 21.08 -4.74
N PHE A 113 -1.66 20.02 -5.23
CA PHE A 113 -0.97 18.87 -5.83
C PHE A 113 -0.23 19.20 -7.14
N SER A 114 -0.33 20.43 -7.64
CA SER A 114 0.50 20.96 -8.74
C SER A 114 1.57 21.96 -8.27
N SER A 115 1.59 22.31 -6.98
CA SER A 115 2.58 23.22 -6.38
C SER A 115 3.83 22.46 -5.96
N LYS A 116 5.00 22.85 -6.50
CA LYS A 116 6.30 22.24 -6.17
C LYS A 116 6.58 22.16 -4.67
N ARG A 117 6.20 23.18 -3.90
CA ARG A 117 6.38 23.22 -2.44
C ARG A 117 5.53 22.16 -1.72
N PHE A 118 4.29 21.98 -2.15
CA PHE A 118 3.41 20.97 -1.55
C PHE A 118 3.79 19.55 -1.99
N ILE A 119 4.20 19.35 -3.24
CA ILE A 119 4.76 18.08 -3.71
C ILE A 119 6.01 17.70 -2.91
N ALA A 120 6.89 18.66 -2.60
CA ALA A 120 8.05 18.42 -1.73
C ALA A 120 7.62 17.98 -0.32
N LEU A 121 6.65 18.66 0.30
CA LEU A 121 6.10 18.24 1.62
C LEU A 121 5.48 16.84 1.57
N LEU A 122 4.70 16.51 0.54
CA LEU A 122 4.14 15.17 0.33
C LEU A 122 5.21 14.10 0.11
N THR A 123 6.37 14.47 -0.45
CA THR A 123 7.51 13.56 -0.67
C THR A 123 8.35 13.39 0.60
N MET A 124 8.45 14.41 1.45
CA MET A 124 9.12 14.32 2.74
C MET A 124 8.41 13.38 3.72
N TYR A 125 7.08 13.22 3.61
CA TYR A 125 6.31 12.33 4.48
C TYR A 125 6.73 10.83 4.39
N PRO A 126 6.71 10.17 3.21
CA PRO A 126 7.21 8.79 3.09
C PRO A 126 8.71 8.66 3.39
N ILE A 127 9.52 9.68 3.09
CA ILE A 127 10.95 9.68 3.44
C ILE A 127 11.15 9.68 4.96
N ALA A 128 10.38 10.50 5.69
CA ALA A 128 10.44 10.55 7.15
C ALA A 128 9.91 9.25 7.80
N ALA A 129 8.84 8.66 7.25
CA ALA A 129 8.33 7.37 7.70
C ALA A 129 9.37 6.25 7.51
N PHE A 130 9.98 6.18 6.32
CA PHE A 130 11.07 5.26 6.01
C PHE A 130 12.26 5.45 6.95
N ALA A 131 12.71 6.69 7.15
CA ALA A 131 13.85 6.98 8.02
C ALA A 131 13.59 6.61 9.49
N ALA A 132 12.40 6.95 10.02
CA ALA A 132 12.01 6.58 11.37
C ALA A 132 12.01 5.04 11.56
N TRP A 133 11.45 4.31 10.59
CA TRP A 133 11.42 2.85 10.63
C TRP A 133 12.80 2.21 10.50
N TYR A 134 13.64 2.72 9.60
CA TYR A 134 15.03 2.28 9.47
C TYR A 134 15.80 2.46 10.77
N LEU A 135 15.66 3.62 11.43
CA LEU A 135 16.34 3.88 12.70
C LEU A 135 15.83 2.98 13.84
N LEU A 136 14.52 2.75 13.92
CA LEU A 136 13.92 1.82 14.89
C LEU A 136 14.38 0.37 14.65
N ALA A 137 14.39 -0.09 13.40
CA ALA A 137 14.86 -1.42 13.05
C ALA A 137 16.37 -1.58 13.34
N TYR A 138 17.20 -0.65 12.87
CA TYR A 138 18.66 -0.78 12.95
C TYR A 138 19.21 -0.61 14.37
N TYR A 139 18.75 0.41 15.11
CA TYR A 139 19.27 0.74 16.45
C TYR A 139 18.41 0.23 17.61
N GLY A 140 17.12 -0.04 17.37
CA GLY A 140 16.19 -0.46 18.42
C GLY A 140 16.11 -1.98 18.64
N THR A 141 16.45 -2.78 17.63
CA THR A 141 16.33 -4.25 17.66
C THR A 141 17.65 -4.95 17.94
N ASP A 142 17.54 -6.20 18.37
CA ASP A 142 18.66 -7.10 18.63
C ASP A 142 19.06 -7.78 17.30
N GLY A 143 20.07 -8.64 17.29
CA GLY A 143 20.54 -9.36 16.11
C GLY A 143 22.05 -9.50 15.98
N ASP A 144 22.81 -9.16 17.03
CA ASP A 144 24.23 -9.51 17.09
C ASP A 144 24.38 -11.04 17.30
N PRO A 145 25.29 -11.73 16.60
CA PRO A 145 25.48 -13.18 16.75
C PRO A 145 25.84 -13.65 18.17
N SER A 146 26.25 -12.76 19.08
CA SER A 146 26.50 -13.06 20.49
C SER A 146 25.23 -13.12 21.35
N GLU A 147 24.12 -12.51 20.93
CA GLU A 147 22.86 -12.47 21.68
C GLU A 147 22.13 -13.83 21.64
N SER A 148 21.44 -14.19 22.73
CA SER A 148 20.80 -15.51 22.91
C SER A 148 19.67 -15.75 21.90
N GLY A 149 18.75 -14.80 21.75
CA GLY A 149 17.69 -14.84 20.73
C GLY A 149 18.23 -14.98 19.30
N THR A 150 19.33 -14.29 18.95
CA THR A 150 19.97 -14.41 17.64
C THR A 150 20.48 -15.83 17.39
N LYS A 151 21.17 -16.45 18.37
CA LYS A 151 21.67 -17.83 18.25
C LYS A 151 20.56 -18.86 18.05
N ILE A 152 19.41 -18.68 18.71
CA ILE A 152 18.21 -19.52 18.53
C ILE A 152 17.73 -19.43 17.08
N ILE A 153 17.59 -18.22 16.54
CA ILE A 153 17.11 -17.97 15.17
C ILE A 153 18.12 -18.43 14.11
N ILE A 154 19.43 -18.22 14.31
CA ILE A 154 20.50 -18.76 13.46
C ILE A 154 20.40 -20.28 13.39
N THR A 155 20.27 -20.96 14.53
CA THR A 155 20.15 -22.42 14.61
C THR A 155 18.90 -22.92 13.88
N GLU A 156 17.76 -22.26 14.07
CA GLU A 156 16.51 -22.60 13.40
C GLU A 156 16.57 -22.34 11.88
N SER A 157 17.31 -21.32 11.43
CA SER A 157 17.52 -21.04 10.00
C SER A 157 18.23 -22.20 9.31
N GLY A 158 19.32 -22.70 9.89
CA GLY A 158 20.03 -23.88 9.39
C GLY A 158 19.12 -25.11 9.36
N ARG A 159 18.32 -25.33 10.41
CA ARG A 159 17.41 -26.49 10.51
C ARG A 159 16.24 -26.44 9.51
N ARG A 160 15.61 -25.28 9.31
CA ARG A 160 14.42 -25.16 8.42
C ARG A 160 14.78 -24.97 6.96
N LEU A 161 15.87 -24.25 6.66
CA LEU A 161 16.22 -23.85 5.29
C LEU A 161 17.29 -24.74 4.66
N GLY A 162 18.03 -25.51 5.46
CA GLY A 162 19.22 -26.23 5.00
C GLY A 162 20.42 -25.33 4.69
N LYS A 163 20.28 -24.01 4.91
CA LYS A 163 21.34 -23.00 4.85
C LYS A 163 21.20 -22.11 6.09
N THR A 164 22.29 -21.97 6.84
CA THR A 164 22.38 -20.99 7.93
C THR A 164 22.52 -19.58 7.37
N ILE A 165 21.85 -18.62 7.99
CA ILE A 165 22.06 -17.17 7.80
C ILE A 165 22.78 -16.70 9.06
N GLU A 166 24.05 -16.31 8.95
CA GLU A 166 24.92 -16.13 10.13
C GLU A 166 24.80 -14.75 10.78
N ASP A 167 24.54 -13.71 9.99
CA ASP A 167 24.51 -12.32 10.46
C ASP A 167 23.36 -11.50 9.82
N GLY A 168 23.20 -10.27 10.29
CA GLY A 168 22.30 -9.27 9.74
C GLY A 168 20.87 -9.33 10.26
N TRP A 169 20.60 -10.20 11.25
CA TRP A 169 19.26 -10.39 11.79
C TRP A 169 18.68 -9.11 12.42
N ILE A 170 17.36 -8.99 12.34
CA ILE A 170 16.54 -8.07 13.12
C ILE A 170 15.75 -8.94 14.10
N ILE A 171 16.12 -8.90 15.37
CA ILE A 171 15.59 -9.79 16.41
C ILE A 171 14.73 -9.02 17.42
N PHE A 172 13.58 -9.62 17.75
CA PHE A 172 12.77 -9.29 18.91
C PHE A 172 12.71 -10.53 19.82
N ASP A 173 13.63 -10.61 20.77
CA ASP A 173 13.57 -11.56 21.88
C ASP A 173 13.06 -10.86 23.14
N TYR A 174 11.74 -10.88 23.32
CA TYR A 174 11.07 -10.15 24.41
C TYR A 174 11.35 -10.72 25.81
N TRP A 175 11.82 -11.96 25.89
CA TRP A 175 11.86 -12.77 27.11
C TRP A 175 13.18 -13.57 27.22
N ALA A 176 14.31 -12.98 26.81
CA ALA A 176 15.62 -13.62 26.84
C ALA A 176 15.92 -14.18 28.25
N ASP A 177 16.24 -15.47 28.34
CA ASP A 177 16.49 -16.19 29.60
C ASP A 177 15.35 -16.03 30.65
N ASN A 178 14.11 -15.84 30.18
CA ASN A 178 12.89 -15.51 30.94
C ASN A 178 12.89 -14.11 31.61
N VAL A 179 13.84 -13.24 31.28
CA VAL A 179 13.88 -11.85 31.70
C VAL A 179 13.21 -10.96 30.64
N PHE A 180 12.32 -10.08 31.06
CA PHE A 180 11.64 -9.17 30.15
C PHE A 180 12.58 -8.09 29.61
N HIS A 181 12.60 -7.90 28.29
CA HIS A 181 13.44 -6.91 27.60
C HIS A 181 12.66 -5.63 27.23
N PRO A 182 12.68 -4.57 28.07
CA PRO A 182 11.85 -3.38 27.87
C PRO A 182 12.21 -2.57 26.62
N ARG A 183 13.48 -2.62 26.14
CA ARG A 183 13.91 -1.97 24.88
C ARG A 183 13.07 -2.45 23.70
N LEU A 184 13.03 -3.76 23.50
CA LEU A 184 12.34 -4.41 22.39
C LEU A 184 10.82 -4.22 22.46
N PHE A 185 10.26 -4.22 23.68
CA PHE A 185 8.85 -3.92 23.90
C PHE A 185 8.50 -2.46 23.55
N ILE A 186 9.33 -1.49 23.92
CA ILE A 186 9.13 -0.08 23.55
C ILE A 186 9.23 0.09 22.02
N VAL A 187 10.17 -0.59 21.36
CA VAL A 187 10.32 -0.58 19.91
C VAL A 187 9.09 -1.19 19.22
N MET A 188 8.60 -2.34 19.70
CA MET A 188 7.34 -2.95 19.24
C MET A 188 6.17 -1.97 19.36
N LEU A 189 5.92 -1.42 20.55
CA LEU A 189 4.84 -0.44 20.78
C LEU A 189 4.96 0.79 19.87
N THR A 190 6.18 1.24 19.57
CA THR A 190 6.42 2.37 18.66
C THR A 190 6.06 2.02 17.22
N LEU A 191 6.45 0.84 16.74
CA LEU A 191 6.14 0.34 15.39
C LEU A 191 4.62 0.12 15.23
N ASP A 192 3.97 -0.51 16.21
CA ASP A 192 2.53 -0.70 16.25
C ASP A 192 1.77 0.64 16.31
N THR A 193 2.29 1.64 17.02
CA THR A 193 1.73 3.00 17.05
C THR A 193 1.82 3.66 15.67
N ILE A 194 2.98 3.58 15.00
CA ILE A 194 3.17 4.12 13.65
C ILE A 194 2.18 3.49 12.66
N MET A 195 2.01 2.17 12.70
CA MET A 195 1.08 1.46 11.84
C MET A 195 -0.38 1.77 12.17
N SER A 196 -0.76 1.76 13.45
CA SER A 196 -2.12 2.02 13.90
C SER A 196 -2.58 3.44 13.56
N VAL A 197 -1.71 4.45 13.77
CA VAL A 197 -1.99 5.83 13.37
C VAL A 197 -2.11 5.95 11.85
N SER A 198 -1.21 5.31 11.09
CA SER A 198 -1.26 5.35 9.62
C SER A 198 -2.55 4.72 9.07
N PHE A 199 -2.93 3.55 9.59
CA PHE A 199 -4.18 2.88 9.24
C PHE A 199 -5.41 3.71 9.63
N MET A 200 -5.44 4.26 10.84
CA MET A 200 -6.54 5.10 11.33
C MET A 200 -6.74 6.36 10.47
N VAL A 201 -5.65 7.02 10.06
CA VAL A 201 -5.70 8.18 9.15
C VAL A 201 -6.21 7.77 7.77
N ALA A 202 -5.71 6.67 7.19
CA ALA A 202 -6.20 6.16 5.91
C ALA A 202 -7.68 5.78 5.94
N ALA A 203 -8.11 5.03 6.97
CA ALA A 203 -9.50 4.64 7.18
C ALA A 203 -10.42 5.84 7.40
N THR A 204 -9.97 6.86 8.15
CA THR A 204 -10.72 8.10 8.39
C THR A 204 -10.85 8.93 7.13
N LEU A 205 -9.77 9.15 6.36
CA LEU A 205 -9.82 9.87 5.08
C LEU A 205 -10.71 9.14 4.06
N GLY A 206 -10.65 7.81 4.01
CA GLY A 206 -11.57 6.98 3.24
C GLY A 206 -13.02 7.19 3.67
N GLY A 207 -13.34 6.95 4.94
CA GLY A 207 -14.69 7.09 5.49
C GLY A 207 -15.28 8.50 5.32
N LEU A 208 -14.47 9.55 5.47
CA LEU A 208 -14.87 10.93 5.20
C LEU A 208 -15.13 11.16 3.71
N THR A 209 -14.29 10.63 2.81
CA THR A 209 -14.51 10.67 1.36
C THR A 209 -15.89 10.10 1.02
N PHE A 210 -16.23 8.95 1.58
CA PHE A 210 -17.54 8.30 1.42
C PHE A 210 -18.70 9.11 1.97
N TYR A 211 -18.56 9.59 3.20
CA TYR A 211 -19.58 10.36 3.89
C TYR A 211 -19.97 11.61 3.08
N TYR A 212 -18.99 12.35 2.56
CA TYR A 212 -19.26 13.52 1.72
C TYR A 212 -19.76 13.15 0.32
N ILE A 213 -19.25 12.06 -0.29
CA ILE A 213 -19.85 11.50 -1.51
C ILE A 213 -21.35 11.23 -1.29
N ILE A 214 -21.77 10.62 -0.18
CA ILE A 214 -23.19 10.37 0.09
C ILE A 214 -23.95 11.67 0.39
N ARG A 215 -23.40 12.56 1.22
CA ARG A 215 -24.07 13.78 1.67
C ARG A 215 -24.27 14.81 0.57
N GLU A 216 -23.31 14.99 -0.34
CA GLU A 216 -23.37 15.99 -1.40
C GLU A 216 -24.18 15.54 -2.64
N LYS A 217 -24.59 14.27 -2.72
CA LYS A 217 -25.47 13.72 -3.78
C LYS A 217 -26.85 14.37 -3.88
N GLN A 218 -27.27 15.18 -2.90
CA GLN A 218 -28.46 16.03 -3.03
C GLN A 218 -28.30 17.13 -4.12
N LYS A 219 -27.09 17.35 -4.67
CA LYS A 219 -26.81 18.48 -5.59
C LYS A 219 -25.99 18.18 -6.87
N ILE A 220 -25.56 16.94 -7.14
CA ILE A 220 -24.63 16.62 -8.26
C ILE A 220 -25.22 15.61 -9.27
N SER A 221 -24.87 15.78 -10.55
CA SER A 221 -25.50 15.07 -11.68
C SER A 221 -25.19 13.56 -11.78
N LYS A 222 -26.07 12.84 -12.49
CA LYS A 222 -26.05 11.38 -12.68
C LYS A 222 -24.76 10.83 -13.33
N GLN A 223 -23.91 11.65 -13.95
CA GLN A 223 -22.75 11.18 -14.70
C GLN A 223 -21.47 11.12 -13.85
N ALA A 224 -21.31 12.02 -12.86
CA ALA A 224 -20.27 11.91 -11.83
C ALA A 224 -20.60 10.82 -10.79
N ARG A 225 -21.91 10.62 -10.52
CA ARG A 225 -22.45 9.56 -9.65
C ARG A 225 -21.83 8.18 -9.95
N THR A 226 -21.76 7.78 -11.21
CA THR A 226 -21.31 6.44 -11.60
C THR A 226 -19.80 6.24 -11.50
N LEU A 227 -18.99 7.30 -11.63
CA LEU A 227 -17.53 7.19 -11.54
C LEU A 227 -17.02 7.20 -10.08
N GLN A 228 -17.78 7.78 -9.14
CA GLN A 228 -17.35 7.92 -7.74
C GLN A 228 -18.13 7.05 -6.73
N LEU A 229 -19.34 6.54 -7.02
CA LEU A 229 -19.89 5.42 -6.23
C LEU A 229 -19.06 4.14 -6.40
N LYS A 230 -18.58 3.91 -7.62
CA LYS A 230 -17.83 2.72 -8.07
C LYS A 230 -16.37 2.70 -7.65
N LEU A 231 -15.94 3.69 -6.86
CA LEU A 231 -14.74 3.53 -6.07
C LEU A 231 -15.21 2.97 -4.72
N PHE A 232 -15.75 3.80 -3.83
CA PHE A 232 -15.66 3.51 -2.40
C PHE A 232 -16.54 2.41 -1.77
N ILE A 233 -17.68 2.00 -2.35
CA ILE A 233 -18.73 1.22 -1.62
C ILE A 233 -18.24 -0.10 -0.97
N ILE A 234 -17.08 -0.61 -1.39
CA ILE A 234 -16.45 -1.84 -0.94
C ILE A 234 -15.81 -1.75 0.45
N VAL A 235 -15.26 -0.59 0.82
CA VAL A 235 -14.31 -0.45 1.95
C VAL A 235 -14.92 -0.78 3.32
N CYS A 236 -16.26 -0.90 3.42
CA CYS A 236 -16.98 -0.94 4.70
C CYS A 236 -17.99 -2.09 4.89
N ALA A 237 -18.10 -3.08 4.00
CA ALA A 237 -19.12 -4.14 4.10
C ALA A 237 -18.51 -5.54 4.28
N GLN A 238 -18.77 -6.17 5.43
CA GLN A 238 -18.39 -7.57 5.70
C GLN A 238 -19.26 -8.57 4.91
N VAL A 239 -18.59 -9.61 4.41
CA VAL A 239 -19.10 -10.99 4.15
C VAL A 239 -20.56 -11.10 3.71
N GLY A 240 -20.83 -10.69 2.47
CA GLY A 240 -22.04 -11.09 1.73
C GLY A 240 -21.78 -12.38 0.92
N ASN A 241 -22.06 -13.54 1.50
CA ASN A 241 -22.03 -14.81 0.77
C ASN A 241 -22.99 -14.79 -0.43
N ILE A 242 -22.56 -15.36 -1.57
CA ILE A 242 -23.43 -15.84 -2.66
C ILE A 242 -24.31 -14.75 -3.31
N PHE A 243 -23.75 -13.70 -3.93
CA PHE A 243 -24.52 -12.88 -4.89
C PHE A 243 -23.70 -12.38 -6.09
N LYS A 244 -24.18 -12.72 -7.30
CA LYS A 244 -23.77 -12.06 -8.55
C LYS A 244 -24.27 -10.62 -8.53
N VAL A 245 -23.36 -9.65 -8.67
CA VAL A 245 -23.72 -8.26 -8.95
C VAL A 245 -22.75 -7.70 -10.00
N ASP A 246 -23.16 -7.79 -11.27
CA ASP A 246 -22.31 -7.55 -12.45
C ASP A 246 -21.87 -6.07 -12.68
N ASP A 247 -22.01 -5.20 -11.68
CA ASP A 247 -21.77 -3.75 -11.81
C ASP A 247 -21.16 -3.07 -10.57
N VAL A 248 -20.88 -3.81 -9.49
CA VAL A 248 -20.29 -3.27 -8.25
C VAL A 248 -18.76 -3.39 -8.28
N GLU A 249 -18.05 -2.28 -7.99
CA GLU A 249 -16.64 -2.10 -8.32
C GLU A 249 -15.79 -1.79 -7.07
N TRP A 250 -15.36 -2.85 -6.38
CA TRP A 250 -13.95 -3.24 -6.28
C TRP A 250 -12.89 -2.40 -5.51
N ASP A 251 -13.17 -1.39 -4.65
CA ASP A 251 -12.14 -0.72 -3.78
C ASP A 251 -11.55 -1.66 -2.70
N LEU A 252 -10.82 -2.67 -3.16
CA LEU A 252 -9.95 -3.50 -2.35
C LEU A 252 -8.68 -2.76 -1.91
N GLN A 253 -8.43 -1.52 -2.36
CA GLN A 253 -7.18 -0.78 -2.10
C GLN A 253 -6.87 -0.53 -0.60
N THR A 254 -7.87 -0.44 0.29
CA THR A 254 -7.61 -0.41 1.75
C THR A 254 -7.46 -1.82 2.33
N PHE A 255 -8.17 -2.79 1.74
CA PHE A 255 -8.24 -4.16 2.21
C PHE A 255 -6.99 -4.98 1.85
N VAL A 256 -6.37 -4.70 0.70
CA VAL A 256 -5.15 -5.37 0.22
C VAL A 256 -3.95 -5.08 1.16
N PRO A 257 -3.57 -3.82 1.47
CA PRO A 257 -2.59 -3.56 2.52
C PRO A 257 -2.97 -4.19 3.86
N LEU A 258 -4.26 -4.15 4.25
CA LEU A 258 -4.73 -4.68 5.53
C LEU A 258 -4.47 -6.18 5.67
N VAL A 259 -4.88 -6.98 4.69
CA VAL A 259 -4.77 -8.45 4.70
C VAL A 259 -3.36 -8.93 4.37
N PHE A 260 -2.68 -8.30 3.41
CA PHE A 260 -1.39 -8.78 2.94
C PHE A 260 -0.19 -8.21 3.72
N VAL A 261 -0.36 -7.12 4.47
CA VAL A 261 0.76 -6.45 5.19
C VAL A 261 0.44 -6.14 6.66
N TYR A 262 -0.64 -5.40 6.98
CA TYR A 262 -0.91 -4.99 8.37
C TYR A 262 -1.19 -6.16 9.30
N ILE A 263 -2.12 -7.06 8.93
CA ILE A 263 -2.48 -8.23 9.77
C ILE A 263 -1.28 -9.17 9.94
N PRO A 264 -0.56 -9.60 8.88
CA PRO A 264 0.58 -10.49 9.04
C PRO A 264 1.69 -9.88 9.90
N TYR A 265 2.02 -8.60 9.69
CA TYR A 265 3.04 -7.90 10.47
C TYR A 265 2.67 -7.81 11.95
N PHE A 266 1.44 -7.35 12.26
CA PHE A 266 0.94 -7.27 13.63
C PHE A 266 1.00 -8.64 14.31
N CYS A 267 0.58 -9.70 13.60
CA CYS A 267 0.62 -11.07 14.09
C CYS A 267 2.05 -11.56 14.39
N VAL A 268 3.01 -11.46 13.46
CA VAL A 268 4.34 -12.06 13.69
C VAL A 268 5.11 -11.43 14.85
N ILE A 269 4.88 -10.13 15.11
CA ILE A 269 5.53 -9.38 16.18
C ILE A 269 4.78 -9.55 17.52
N ASN A 270 3.46 -9.31 17.55
CA ASN A 270 2.71 -9.34 18.82
C ASN A 270 2.46 -10.77 19.33
N LEU A 271 2.22 -11.75 18.45
CA LEU A 271 1.94 -13.13 18.91
C LEU A 271 3.17 -13.77 19.57
N ALA A 272 4.38 -13.45 19.10
CA ALA A 272 5.64 -13.85 19.73
C ALA A 272 5.77 -13.27 21.15
N PHE A 273 5.43 -11.99 21.34
CA PHE A 273 5.40 -11.37 22.68
C PHE A 273 4.45 -12.09 23.65
N PHE A 274 3.26 -12.48 23.18
CA PHE A 274 2.24 -13.18 23.98
C PHE A 274 2.45 -14.70 24.12
N LYS A 275 3.56 -15.25 23.61
CA LYS A 275 3.86 -16.69 23.61
C LYS A 275 2.79 -17.55 22.91
N LEU A 276 2.07 -17.00 21.93
CA LEU A 276 1.01 -17.70 21.21
C LEU A 276 1.61 -18.51 20.05
N PRO A 277 1.08 -19.71 19.71
CA PRO A 277 1.62 -20.54 18.64
C PRO A 277 1.47 -19.85 17.28
N VAL A 278 2.60 -19.54 16.63
CA VAL A 278 2.60 -18.76 15.38
C VAL A 278 2.87 -19.65 14.16
N PHE A 279 1.83 -19.86 13.35
CA PHE A 279 1.92 -20.47 12.00
C PHE A 279 2.12 -19.41 10.90
N MET A 280 2.42 -18.17 11.28
CA MET A 280 2.32 -16.98 10.43
C MET A 280 3.67 -16.47 9.91
N ASP A 281 4.79 -17.07 10.32
CA ASP A 281 6.13 -16.66 9.88
C ASP A 281 6.28 -16.76 8.35
N THR A 282 6.09 -17.95 7.79
CA THR A 282 6.19 -18.25 6.36
C THR A 282 5.06 -17.55 5.58
N ALA A 283 3.85 -17.53 6.16
CA ALA A 283 2.71 -16.88 5.54
C ALA A 283 2.89 -15.35 5.43
N SER A 284 3.55 -14.71 6.40
CA SER A 284 3.80 -13.26 6.36
C SER A 284 4.67 -12.85 5.18
N VAL A 285 5.74 -13.62 4.88
CA VAL A 285 6.61 -13.38 3.72
C VAL A 285 5.84 -13.57 2.42
N VAL A 286 5.12 -14.69 2.29
CA VAL A 286 4.32 -14.99 1.09
C VAL A 286 3.26 -13.92 0.86
N LEU A 287 2.54 -13.47 1.89
CA LEU A 287 1.54 -12.40 1.79
C LEU A 287 2.18 -11.05 1.42
N ALA A 288 3.29 -10.67 2.06
CA ALA A 288 4.03 -9.45 1.74
C ALA A 288 4.58 -9.45 0.30
N SER A 289 5.02 -10.60 -0.21
CA SER A 289 5.44 -10.76 -1.62
C SER A 289 4.27 -10.62 -2.61
N CYS A 290 3.05 -10.96 -2.18
CA CYS A 290 1.85 -10.97 -3.02
C CYS A 290 1.16 -9.59 -3.07
N PHE A 291 1.38 -8.74 -2.06
CA PHE A 291 0.79 -7.40 -1.94
C PHE A 291 0.90 -6.54 -3.23
N PRO A 292 2.10 -6.34 -3.84
CA PRO A 292 2.23 -5.46 -5.01
C PRO A 292 1.53 -6.00 -6.26
N ALA A 293 1.43 -7.32 -6.39
CA ALA A 293 0.74 -7.97 -7.50
C ALA A 293 -0.78 -7.76 -7.38
N TRP A 294 -1.34 -7.91 -6.18
CA TRP A 294 -2.76 -7.69 -5.93
C TRP A 294 -3.15 -6.22 -6.04
N ASP A 295 -2.36 -5.27 -5.52
CA ASP A 295 -2.69 -3.85 -5.68
C ASP A 295 -2.77 -3.47 -7.18
N ALA A 296 -1.79 -3.90 -7.97
CA ALA A 296 -1.79 -3.67 -9.41
C ALA A 296 -3.01 -4.28 -10.14
N VAL A 297 -3.40 -5.51 -9.78
CA VAL A 297 -4.60 -6.17 -10.30
C VAL A 297 -5.85 -5.39 -9.94
N ILE A 298 -6.00 -4.99 -8.67
CA ILE A 298 -7.16 -4.21 -8.22
C ILE A 298 -7.20 -2.84 -8.91
N MET A 299 -6.08 -2.14 -9.00
CA MET A 299 -5.98 -0.86 -9.71
C MET A 299 -6.37 -0.97 -11.19
N MET A 300 -5.95 -2.01 -11.90
CA MET A 300 -6.40 -2.29 -13.27
C MET A 300 -7.89 -2.66 -13.32
N LEU A 301 -8.37 -3.50 -12.38
CA LEU A 301 -9.76 -3.94 -12.30
C LEU A 301 -10.73 -2.85 -11.84
N MET A 302 -10.26 -1.76 -11.23
CA MET A 302 -11.05 -0.63 -10.76
C MET A 302 -11.08 0.58 -11.70
N MET A 303 -10.16 0.66 -12.65
CA MET A 303 -10.10 1.76 -13.59
C MET A 303 -10.73 1.32 -14.91
N LYS A 304 -12.00 1.71 -15.13
CA LYS A 304 -12.78 1.29 -16.31
C LYS A 304 -12.03 1.51 -17.63
N ASP A 305 -11.39 2.67 -17.78
CA ASP A 305 -10.59 3.00 -18.96
C ASP A 305 -9.41 2.03 -19.17
N TYR A 306 -8.82 1.52 -18.09
CA TYR A 306 -7.69 0.58 -18.14
C TYR A 306 -8.21 -0.81 -18.54
N ARG A 307 -9.32 -1.28 -17.94
CA ARG A 307 -9.97 -2.54 -18.34
C ARG A 307 -10.37 -2.55 -19.82
N GLU A 308 -11.12 -1.55 -20.26
CA GLU A 308 -11.60 -1.47 -21.65
C GLU A 308 -10.44 -1.31 -22.64
N GLY A 309 -9.41 -0.53 -22.30
CA GLY A 309 -8.21 -0.37 -23.10
C GLY A 309 -7.39 -1.66 -23.27
N LEU A 310 -7.13 -2.37 -22.16
CA LEU A 310 -6.40 -3.63 -22.16
C LEU A 310 -7.18 -4.76 -22.86
N LEU A 311 -8.49 -4.87 -22.61
CA LEU A 311 -9.35 -5.84 -23.30
C LEU A 311 -9.41 -5.58 -24.81
N ALA A 312 -9.45 -4.31 -25.24
CA ALA A 312 -9.42 -3.97 -26.67
C ALA A 312 -8.10 -4.43 -27.33
N MET A 313 -6.96 -4.31 -26.65
CA MET A 313 -5.67 -4.81 -27.15
C MET A 313 -5.67 -6.33 -27.31
N VAL A 314 -6.13 -7.07 -26.30
CA VAL A 314 -6.21 -8.55 -26.35
C VAL A 314 -7.15 -9.01 -27.47
N GLN A 315 -8.28 -8.34 -27.65
CA GLN A 315 -9.25 -8.63 -28.72
C GLN A 315 -8.86 -8.07 -30.10
N ARG A 316 -7.66 -7.45 -30.25
CA ARG A 316 -7.19 -6.76 -31.47
C ARG A 316 -8.18 -5.72 -32.04
N LYS A 317 -9.07 -5.17 -31.21
CA LYS A 317 -10.01 -4.11 -31.60
C LYS A 317 -9.31 -2.76 -31.53
N LYS A 318 -9.71 -1.79 -32.36
CA LYS A 318 -9.30 -0.40 -32.15
C LYS A 318 -9.71 0.01 -30.73
N ALA A 319 -8.75 0.42 -29.91
CA ALA A 319 -9.03 0.92 -28.58
C ALA A 319 -10.09 2.04 -28.66
N PRO A 320 -11.08 2.06 -27.76
CA PRO A 320 -12.12 3.08 -27.78
C PRO A 320 -11.48 4.48 -27.74
N PRO A 321 -11.98 5.46 -28.52
CA PRO A 321 -11.42 6.81 -28.50
C PRO A 321 -11.42 7.36 -27.07
N LEU A 322 -10.28 7.91 -26.63
CA LEU A 322 -10.21 8.67 -25.38
C LEU A 322 -11.08 9.93 -25.52
N GLU A 323 -12.37 9.82 -25.17
CA GLU A 323 -13.36 10.87 -25.39
C GLU A 323 -12.96 12.18 -24.70
N SER A 324 -12.43 13.12 -25.48
CA SER A 324 -12.36 14.52 -25.08
C SER A 324 -13.74 15.16 -25.24
N LYS A 325 -14.70 14.78 -24.39
CA LYS A 325 -16.01 15.44 -24.27
C LYS A 325 -15.89 16.81 -23.58
N TRP A 326 -15.17 17.71 -24.25
CA TRP A 326 -15.22 19.16 -24.05
C TRP A 326 -15.75 19.81 -25.34
N LYS A 327 -17.03 19.59 -25.63
CA LYS A 327 -17.78 20.52 -26.48
C LYS A 327 -18.21 21.71 -25.62
N THR A 328 -17.34 22.72 -25.56
CA THR A 328 -17.71 24.14 -25.47
C THR A 328 -18.65 24.57 -24.32
N THR A 329 -18.27 24.33 -23.06
CA THR A 329 -18.89 25.02 -21.90
C THR A 329 -18.32 26.43 -21.67
N SER A 330 -17.43 26.91 -22.53
CA SER A 330 -16.77 28.23 -22.46
C SER A 330 -17.68 29.42 -22.79
N VAL A 331 -18.90 29.19 -23.31
CA VAL A 331 -19.85 30.25 -23.67
C VAL A 331 -20.84 30.59 -22.54
N ILE A 332 -21.05 29.69 -21.57
CA ILE A 332 -22.07 29.91 -20.52
C ILE A 332 -21.54 30.79 -19.38
N TYR A 333 -20.28 30.64 -18.99
CA TYR A 333 -19.69 31.42 -17.90
C TYR A 333 -19.55 32.93 -18.20
N SER A 334 -19.30 33.31 -19.46
CA SER A 334 -19.23 34.72 -19.86
C SER A 334 -20.63 35.39 -19.84
N VAL A 335 -21.67 34.67 -20.28
CA VAL A 335 -23.04 35.20 -20.32
C VAL A 335 -23.63 35.40 -18.91
N THR A 336 -23.36 34.49 -17.96
CA THR A 336 -23.88 34.60 -16.58
C THR A 336 -23.17 35.69 -15.76
N LEU A 337 -21.90 35.99 -16.02
CA LEU A 337 -21.21 37.10 -15.35
C LEU A 337 -21.74 38.45 -15.83
N HIS A 338 -21.96 38.61 -17.13
CA HIS A 338 -22.36 39.88 -17.73
C HIS A 338 -23.80 40.29 -17.37
N THR A 339 -24.68 39.33 -17.08
CA THR A 339 -26.06 39.61 -16.61
C THR A 339 -26.16 39.98 -15.13
N ARG A 340 -25.15 39.65 -14.29
CA ARG A 340 -25.15 40.03 -12.86
C ARG A 340 -24.62 41.43 -12.57
N LEU A 341 -23.79 41.99 -13.46
CA LEU A 341 -23.24 43.34 -13.30
C LEU A 341 -24.20 44.49 -13.69
N HIS A 342 -25.36 44.17 -14.29
CA HIS A 342 -26.41 45.15 -14.63
C HIS A 342 -27.60 45.15 -13.64
N ARG A 343 -27.46 44.53 -12.46
CA ARG A 343 -28.47 44.54 -11.38
C ARG A 343 -27.84 44.72 -9.99
N ILE A 344 -26.99 45.73 -9.86
CA ILE A 344 -26.58 46.36 -8.59
C ILE A 344 -26.69 47.87 -8.80
#